data_AF-A0A1Q6X8A4-F1
#
_entry.id   AF-A0A1Q6X8A4-F1
#
_cell.length_a   1.000
_cell.length_b   1.000
_cell.length_c   1.000
_cell.angle_alpha   90.00
_cell.angle_beta   90.00
_cell.angle_gamma   90.00
#
_symmetry.space_group_name_H-M   'P 1'
#
loop_
_entity.id
_entity.type
_entity.pdbx_description
1 polymer ?
#
loop_
_entity_poly.entity_id
_entity_poly.type
_entity_poly.pdbx_seq_one_letter_code
_entity_poly.pdbx_strand_id
1 'polypeptide(L)'
;MAPGLTNLLVKRAAELLDEVQSVHIRLYESSESDDPISQWSPEVSFDEAISHPRVYRDGKFQLGKRFSEIEKFRFPDPIGTIRVVLAAQDEVATLPRFIPVRELDVKIGGNEIDRLRRWHKLGRLSKSRGMLRRQFPQTHSPRMIAKLIRQGILQNARFAAAVLVRGVRHNRKDDQYVLIRSDCMFPTLYQIRQQGRFTTPVAYATAHVAALFIKFFPRELAGVFAPEMLPAETRRAILAGIRNGGIRMTHKETVLKNISEDDEEF
;
A
#
# COMPACT_ATOMS: atom_id res chain seq x y z
N MET A 1 0.03 7.39 -2.26
CA MET A 1 -0.99 6.51 -1.65
C MET A 1 -0.29 5.52 -0.72
N ALA A 2 0.55 4.67 -1.27
CA ALA A 2 1.65 3.98 -0.61
C ALA A 2 2.88 4.25 -1.50
N PRO A 3 3.85 5.08 -1.06
CA PRO A 3 3.92 5.84 0.19
C PRO A 3 2.91 7.00 0.28
N GLY A 4 2.69 7.52 1.48
CA GLY A 4 1.85 8.68 1.78
C GLY A 4 0.75 8.40 2.80
N LEU A 5 -0.40 7.89 2.36
CA LEU A 5 -1.54 7.59 3.24
C LEU A 5 -1.18 6.50 4.26
N THR A 6 -0.50 5.45 3.80
CA THR A 6 0.02 4.37 4.67
C THR A 6 0.89 4.92 5.79
N ASN A 7 1.84 5.81 5.49
CA ASN A 7 2.67 6.48 6.49
C ASN A 7 1.82 7.25 7.53
N LEU A 8 0.82 8.01 7.08
CA LEU A 8 -0.06 8.77 7.97
C LEU A 8 -0.87 7.85 8.90
N LEU A 9 -1.32 6.69 8.39
CA LEU A 9 -2.05 5.70 9.18
C LEU A 9 -1.16 5.01 10.19
N VAL A 10 0.06 4.62 9.79
CA VAL A 10 1.06 4.06 10.72
C VAL A 10 1.37 5.07 11.81
N LYS A 11 1.66 6.33 11.46
CA LYS A 11 1.96 7.37 12.44
C LYS A 11 0.79 7.61 13.40
N ARG A 12 -0.44 7.68 12.87
CA ARG A 12 -1.64 7.84 13.71
C ARG A 12 -1.83 6.68 14.69
N ALA A 13 -1.60 5.44 14.25
CA ALA A 13 -1.72 4.27 15.12
C ALA A 13 -0.59 4.22 16.16
N ALA A 14 0.65 4.52 15.75
CA ALA A 14 1.81 4.59 16.63
C ALA A 14 1.63 5.61 17.76
N GLU A 15 0.98 6.75 17.51
CA GLU A 15 0.68 7.77 18.53
C GLU A 15 -0.36 7.33 19.57
N LEU A 16 -1.03 6.18 19.37
CA LEU A 16 -1.97 5.59 20.31
C LEU A 16 -1.34 4.46 21.14
N LEU A 17 -0.05 4.23 21.00
CA LEU A 17 0.70 3.15 21.62
C LEU A 17 1.92 3.74 22.35
N ASP A 18 2.33 3.12 23.45
CA ASP A 18 3.55 3.48 24.16
C ASP A 18 4.78 2.82 23.50
N GLU A 19 4.61 1.60 23.01
CA GLU A 19 5.62 0.89 22.21
C GLU A 19 4.99 0.33 20.93
N VAL A 20 5.65 0.52 19.77
CA VAL A 20 5.28 -0.13 18.51
C VAL A 20 6.17 -1.36 18.30
N GLN A 21 5.55 -2.54 18.23
CA GLN A 21 6.28 -3.78 18.01
C GLN A 21 6.45 -4.05 16.53
N SER A 22 5.34 -4.08 15.78
CA SER A 22 5.39 -4.35 14.34
C SER A 22 4.43 -3.48 13.54
N VAL A 23 4.82 -3.23 12.29
CA VAL A 23 4.03 -2.53 11.28
C VAL A 23 3.98 -3.39 10.02
N HIS A 24 2.77 -3.79 9.62
CA HIS A 24 2.56 -4.54 8.39
C HIS A 24 1.64 -3.75 7.46
N ILE A 25 2.11 -3.48 6.25
CA ILE A 25 1.31 -2.84 5.21
C ILE A 25 0.99 -3.90 4.15
N ARG A 26 -0.29 -4.02 3.82
CA ARG A 26 -0.80 -4.98 2.84
C ARG A 26 -1.52 -4.22 1.74
N LEU A 27 -1.02 -4.36 0.53
CA LEU A 27 -1.56 -3.70 -0.66
C LEU A 27 -2.25 -4.73 -1.55
N TYR A 28 -3.26 -4.28 -2.28
CA TYR A 28 -3.94 -5.08 -3.27
C TYR A 28 -4.15 -4.27 -4.53
N GLU A 29 -3.83 -4.88 -5.66
CA GLU A 29 -4.11 -4.33 -6.98
C GLU A 29 -4.67 -5.41 -7.91
N SER A 30 -5.79 -5.12 -8.57
CA SER A 30 -6.29 -5.98 -9.64
C SER A 30 -6.90 -5.21 -10.79
N SER A 31 -6.84 -5.80 -11.98
CA SER A 31 -7.56 -5.38 -13.18
C SER A 31 -8.34 -6.55 -13.77
N GLU A 32 -9.60 -6.31 -14.12
CA GLU A 32 -10.41 -7.17 -14.96
C GLU A 32 -10.20 -6.71 -16.40
N SER A 33 -9.30 -7.37 -17.13
CA SER A 33 -9.02 -7.09 -18.54
C SER A 33 -8.65 -8.34 -19.31
N ASP A 34 -9.07 -8.40 -20.58
CA ASP A 34 -8.74 -9.51 -21.49
C ASP A 34 -7.24 -9.51 -21.84
N ASP A 35 -6.65 -8.31 -21.94
CA ASP A 35 -5.22 -8.09 -22.17
C ASP A 35 -4.53 -7.53 -20.92
N PRO A 36 -3.23 -7.79 -20.70
CA PRO A 36 -2.43 -7.12 -19.67
C PRO A 36 -2.49 -5.61 -19.84
N ILE A 37 -3.04 -4.88 -18.85
CA ILE A 37 -3.03 -3.42 -18.83
C ILE A 37 -2.29 -2.97 -17.57
N SER A 38 -1.17 -2.29 -17.74
CA SER A 38 -0.45 -1.72 -16.59
C SER A 38 -1.23 -0.55 -16.01
N GLN A 39 -1.45 -0.56 -14.69
CA GLN A 39 -2.04 0.57 -13.98
C GLN A 39 -1.00 1.65 -13.62
N TRP A 40 0.28 1.38 -13.86
CA TRP A 40 1.46 2.20 -13.57
C TRP A 40 2.31 2.45 -14.81
N SER A 41 3.33 3.32 -14.70
CA SER A 41 4.47 3.37 -15.65
C SER A 41 5.07 1.98 -15.83
N PRO A 42 5.31 1.50 -17.06
CA PRO A 42 6.07 0.28 -17.31
C PRO A 42 7.45 0.32 -16.66
N GLU A 43 8.07 1.51 -16.58
CA GLU A 43 9.37 1.68 -15.94
C GLU A 43 9.27 1.48 -14.43
N VAL A 44 8.24 2.05 -13.79
CA VAL A 44 8.04 1.92 -12.34
C VAL A 44 7.61 0.50 -11.97
N SER A 45 6.66 -0.11 -12.69
CA SER A 45 6.30 -1.52 -12.45
C SER A 45 7.46 -2.48 -12.71
N PHE A 46 8.30 -2.20 -13.70
CA PHE A 46 9.51 -2.98 -13.93
C PHE A 46 10.46 -2.81 -12.76
N ASP A 47 10.82 -1.57 -12.40
CA ASP A 47 11.77 -1.27 -11.33
C ASP A 47 11.33 -1.80 -9.98
N GLU A 48 10.05 -1.71 -9.62
CA GLU A 48 9.48 -2.36 -8.43
C GLU A 48 9.59 -3.88 -8.53
N ALA A 49 9.23 -4.48 -9.67
CA ALA A 49 9.28 -5.92 -9.87
C ALA A 49 10.71 -6.49 -9.91
N ILE A 50 11.72 -5.67 -10.23
CA ILE A 50 13.14 -6.05 -10.25
C ILE A 50 13.91 -5.55 -9.03
N SER A 51 13.31 -4.80 -8.11
CA SER A 51 13.98 -4.37 -6.88
C SER A 51 13.89 -5.44 -5.80
N HIS A 52 14.92 -5.56 -4.97
CA HIS A 52 14.83 -6.40 -3.77
C HIS A 52 14.05 -5.63 -2.71
N PRO A 53 12.95 -6.18 -2.17
CA PRO A 53 12.18 -5.52 -1.12
C PRO A 53 13.05 -5.20 0.09
N ARG A 54 12.98 -3.98 0.60
CA ARG A 54 13.50 -3.68 1.94
C ARG A 54 12.50 -4.16 2.97
N VAL A 55 13.00 -4.78 4.04
CA VAL A 55 12.24 -5.11 5.25
C VAL A 55 13.02 -4.59 6.45
N TYR A 56 12.33 -4.39 7.56
CA TYR A 56 12.94 -4.03 8.84
C TYR A 56 12.65 -5.16 9.82
N ARG A 57 13.69 -5.78 10.37
CA ARG A 57 13.58 -6.90 11.31
C ARG A 57 14.63 -6.72 12.40
N ASP A 58 14.24 -6.99 13.63
CA ASP A 58 15.12 -6.88 14.82
C ASP A 58 15.87 -5.53 14.88
N GLY A 59 15.17 -4.44 14.54
CA GLY A 59 15.78 -3.10 14.57
C GLY A 59 16.78 -2.84 13.42
N LYS A 60 16.79 -3.64 12.36
CA LYS A 60 17.76 -3.51 11.25
C LYS A 60 17.09 -3.61 9.88
N PHE A 61 17.60 -2.83 8.94
CA PHE A 61 17.23 -2.94 7.53
C PHE A 61 17.83 -4.21 6.91
N GLN A 62 17.01 -4.95 6.19
CA GLN A 62 17.42 -6.13 5.44
C GLN A 62 16.81 -6.10 4.03
N LEU A 63 17.40 -6.86 3.10
CA LEU A 63 16.86 -7.05 1.76
C LEU A 63 16.21 -8.44 1.68
N GLY A 64 14.91 -8.45 1.45
CA GLY A 64 14.14 -9.65 1.17
C GLY A 64 14.30 -10.14 -0.26
N LYS A 65 13.89 -11.38 -0.51
CA LYS A 65 13.82 -11.94 -1.85
C LYS A 65 12.56 -11.43 -2.57
N ARG A 66 12.66 -11.23 -3.89
CA ARG A 66 11.51 -10.81 -4.70
C ARG A 66 10.39 -11.85 -4.63
N PHE A 67 9.17 -11.37 -4.45
CA PHE A 67 7.97 -12.21 -4.41
C PHE A 67 8.02 -13.36 -3.38
N SER A 68 8.84 -13.24 -2.31
CA SER A 68 8.92 -14.22 -1.22
C SER A 68 7.96 -13.89 -0.08
N GLU A 69 8.03 -14.68 1.00
CA GLU A 69 7.20 -14.55 2.21
C GLU A 69 5.70 -14.50 1.88
N ILE A 70 5.27 -15.50 1.12
CA ILE A 70 3.86 -15.65 0.73
C ILE A 70 3.01 -15.73 2.01
N GLU A 71 2.04 -14.85 2.10
CA GLU A 71 1.09 -14.77 3.20
C GLU A 71 -0.32 -14.82 2.61
N LYS A 72 -1.23 -15.52 3.25
CA LYS A 72 -2.66 -15.37 2.97
C LYS A 72 -3.11 -14.17 3.80
N PHE A 73 -3.77 -13.21 3.17
CA PHE A 73 -4.25 -12.03 3.87
C PHE A 73 -5.68 -11.72 3.45
N ARG A 74 -6.55 -11.46 4.42
CA ARG A 74 -7.96 -11.12 4.19
C ARG A 74 -8.17 -9.61 4.15
N PHE A 75 -8.37 -9.08 2.95
CA PHE A 75 -8.87 -7.72 2.74
C PHE A 75 -10.38 -7.65 2.99
N PRO A 76 -10.95 -6.45 3.21
CA PRO A 76 -12.40 -6.27 3.28
C PRO A 76 -13.11 -6.76 2.01
N ASP A 77 -14.37 -7.15 2.16
CA ASP A 77 -15.21 -7.52 1.03
C ASP A 77 -15.36 -6.35 0.04
N PRO A 78 -15.40 -6.61 -1.28
CA PRO A 78 -15.50 -7.93 -1.93
C PRO A 78 -14.15 -8.58 -2.29
N ILE A 79 -13.01 -8.08 -1.80
CA ILE A 79 -11.69 -8.64 -2.17
C ILE A 79 -11.47 -10.00 -1.51
N GLY A 80 -11.78 -10.10 -0.22
CA GLY A 80 -11.61 -11.33 0.55
C GLY A 80 -10.16 -11.75 0.74
N THR A 81 -9.95 -13.06 0.92
CA THR A 81 -8.63 -13.64 1.18
C THR A 81 -7.84 -13.85 -0.10
N ILE A 82 -6.64 -13.28 -0.15
CA ILE A 82 -5.72 -13.43 -1.28
C ILE A 82 -4.33 -13.80 -0.79
N ARG A 83 -3.44 -14.16 -1.73
CA ARG A 83 -2.00 -14.26 -1.44
C ARG A 83 -1.32 -12.90 -1.66
N VAL A 84 -0.49 -12.51 -0.72
CA VAL A 84 0.39 -11.34 -0.79
C VAL A 84 1.84 -11.77 -0.68
N VAL A 85 2.76 -11.01 -1.27
CA VAL A 85 4.21 -11.26 -1.25
C VAL A 85 4.97 -9.97 -1.02
N LEU A 86 6.22 -10.04 -0.56
CA LEU A 86 7.05 -8.84 -0.31
C LEU A 86 7.09 -7.89 -1.52
N ALA A 87 6.88 -6.61 -1.22
CA ALA A 87 6.89 -5.50 -2.18
C ALA A 87 8.02 -4.53 -1.84
N ALA A 88 8.72 -4.03 -2.86
CA ALA A 88 9.69 -2.96 -2.68
C ALA A 88 8.94 -1.63 -2.56
N GLN A 89 8.69 -1.18 -1.33
CA GLN A 89 7.94 0.03 -1.01
C GLN A 89 8.77 0.95 -0.12
N ASP A 90 8.64 2.26 -0.33
CA ASP A 90 9.54 3.26 0.24
C ASP A 90 9.24 3.57 1.72
N GLU A 91 8.03 3.29 2.19
CA GLU A 91 7.65 3.48 3.60
C GLU A 91 8.56 2.72 4.56
N VAL A 92 9.08 1.56 4.13
CA VAL A 92 10.03 0.78 4.93
C VAL A 92 11.27 1.60 5.21
N ALA A 93 11.74 2.41 4.26
CA ALA A 93 12.98 3.18 4.41
C ALA A 93 12.83 4.41 5.32
N THR A 94 11.60 4.90 5.52
CA THR A 94 11.34 6.13 6.29
C THR A 94 10.74 5.86 7.66
N LEU A 95 9.73 4.99 7.77
CA LEU A 95 8.96 4.82 9.02
C LEU A 95 9.84 4.43 10.22
N PRO A 96 10.76 3.45 10.13
CA PRO A 96 11.59 3.07 11.27
C PRO A 96 12.55 4.18 11.74
N ARG A 97 12.78 5.22 10.93
CA ARG A 97 13.62 6.37 11.31
C ARG A 97 12.90 7.37 12.21
N PHE A 98 11.56 7.41 12.15
CA PHE A 98 10.74 8.41 12.84
C PHE A 98 9.72 7.79 13.81
N ILE A 99 9.57 6.47 13.76
CA ILE A 99 8.71 5.67 14.63
C ILE A 99 9.57 4.49 15.11
N PRO A 100 9.97 4.45 16.39
CA PRO A 100 10.64 3.29 16.96
C PRO A 100 9.75 2.06 16.79
N VAL A 101 10.20 1.11 15.98
CA VAL A 101 9.49 -0.13 15.66
C VAL A 101 10.51 -1.27 15.61
N ARG A 102 10.13 -2.50 15.96
CA ARG A 102 11.03 -3.66 15.88
C ARG A 102 10.98 -4.30 14.49
N GLU A 103 9.78 -4.38 13.91
CA GLU A 103 9.53 -5.02 12.63
C GLU A 103 8.66 -4.21 11.67
N LEU A 104 9.03 -4.19 10.39
CA LEU A 104 8.23 -3.58 9.34
C LEU A 104 8.40 -4.28 8.00
N ASP A 105 7.28 -4.65 7.38
CA ASP A 105 7.27 -5.09 5.99
C ASP A 105 6.03 -4.63 5.22
N VAL A 106 6.19 -4.58 3.89
CA VAL A 106 5.11 -4.28 2.96
C VAL A 106 4.96 -5.46 2.02
N LYS A 107 3.72 -5.93 1.86
CA LYS A 107 3.38 -6.99 0.91
C LYS A 107 2.26 -6.54 0.00
N ILE A 108 2.27 -7.04 -1.23
CA ILE A 108 1.25 -6.76 -2.24
C ILE A 108 0.72 -8.05 -2.86
N GLY A 109 -0.57 -8.07 -3.18
CA GLY A 109 -1.22 -9.18 -3.85
C GLY A 109 -2.15 -8.72 -4.98
N GLY A 110 -2.74 -9.71 -5.64
CA GLY A 110 -3.65 -9.50 -6.77
C GLY A 110 -3.12 -10.09 -8.08
N ASN A 111 -3.95 -10.06 -9.12
CA ASN A 111 -3.71 -10.83 -10.34
C ASN A 111 -2.49 -10.33 -11.15
N GLU A 112 -2.26 -9.01 -11.15
CA GLU A 112 -1.08 -8.41 -11.77
C GLU A 112 0.21 -8.83 -11.07
N ILE A 113 0.21 -8.88 -9.73
CA ILE A 113 1.36 -9.34 -8.93
C ILE A 113 1.62 -10.83 -9.16
N ASP A 114 0.57 -11.65 -9.23
CA ASP A 114 0.70 -13.07 -9.54
C ASP A 114 1.24 -13.31 -10.96
N ARG A 115 0.94 -12.42 -11.92
CA ARG A 115 1.55 -12.44 -13.26
C ARG A 115 3.05 -12.10 -13.20
N LEU A 116 3.43 -11.02 -12.52
CA LEU A 116 4.83 -10.62 -12.36
C LEU A 116 5.66 -11.70 -11.66
N ARG A 117 5.11 -12.31 -10.61
CA ARG A 117 5.75 -13.43 -9.90
C ARG A 117 5.98 -14.63 -10.82
N ARG A 118 5.03 -14.98 -11.70
CA ARG A 118 5.22 -16.05 -12.69
C ARG A 118 6.34 -15.70 -13.67
N TRP A 119 6.38 -14.47 -14.17
CA TRP A 119 7.46 -14.02 -15.06
C TRP A 119 8.83 -14.04 -14.37
N HIS A 120 8.90 -13.67 -13.10
CA HIS A 120 10.13 -13.80 -12.30
C HIS A 120 10.61 -15.26 -12.21
N LYS A 121 9.71 -16.19 -11.89
CA LYS A 121 10.05 -17.64 -11.81
C LYS A 121 10.56 -18.20 -13.13
N LEU A 122 10.05 -17.70 -14.26
CA LEU A 122 10.49 -18.09 -15.60
C LEU A 122 11.81 -17.40 -16.04
N GLY A 123 12.46 -16.62 -15.16
CA GLY A 123 13.67 -15.87 -15.50
C GLY A 123 13.44 -14.76 -16.53
N ARG A 124 12.18 -14.31 -16.69
CA ARG A 124 11.78 -13.25 -17.63
C ARG A 124 11.88 -11.84 -17.03
N LEU A 125 12.22 -11.72 -15.75
CA LEU A 125 12.47 -10.44 -15.09
C LEU A 125 13.95 -10.37 -14.68
N SER A 126 14.82 -9.91 -15.59
CA SER A 126 16.24 -9.65 -15.29
C SER A 126 16.68 -8.26 -15.79
N LYS A 127 17.54 -7.59 -15.02
CA LYS A 127 18.15 -6.29 -15.38
C LYS A 127 18.95 -6.37 -16.69
N SER A 128 19.60 -7.51 -16.94
CA SER A 128 20.52 -7.70 -18.06
C SER A 128 19.85 -7.91 -19.42
N ARG A 129 18.55 -8.22 -19.45
CA ARG A 129 17.94 -8.68 -20.71
C ARG A 129 17.44 -7.60 -21.65
N GLY A 130 17.23 -6.34 -21.24
CA GLY A 130 16.92 -5.15 -22.09
C GLY A 130 15.67 -5.22 -23.02
N MET A 131 15.28 -6.42 -23.44
CA MET A 131 14.37 -6.79 -24.50
C MET A 131 12.91 -6.80 -24.03
N LEU A 132 12.69 -6.92 -22.71
CA LEU A 132 11.35 -6.96 -22.10
C LEU A 132 10.82 -5.60 -21.64
N ARG A 133 11.60 -4.51 -21.67
CA ARG A 133 11.04 -3.15 -21.51
C ARG A 133 9.95 -2.87 -22.55
N ARG A 134 10.03 -3.49 -23.74
CA ARG A 134 9.03 -3.40 -24.81
C ARG A 134 7.80 -4.30 -24.60
N GLN A 135 7.87 -5.31 -23.72
CA GLN A 135 6.81 -6.29 -23.48
C GLN A 135 6.03 -6.05 -22.17
N PHE A 136 6.48 -5.11 -21.31
CA PHE A 136 5.64 -4.61 -20.24
C PHE A 136 4.45 -3.85 -20.85
N PRO A 137 3.23 -4.07 -20.35
CA PRO A 137 2.09 -3.32 -20.84
C PRO A 137 2.32 -1.83 -20.57
N GLN A 138 2.16 -1.01 -21.61
CA GLN A 138 2.40 0.43 -21.53
C GLN A 138 1.38 1.10 -20.59
N THR A 139 1.76 2.15 -19.84
CA THR A 139 0.73 3.02 -19.25
C THR A 139 0.00 3.69 -20.39
N HIS A 140 -1.27 3.39 -20.51
CA HIS A 140 -2.09 4.04 -21.49
C HIS A 140 -2.40 5.47 -21.04
N SER A 141 -2.33 6.42 -21.96
CA SER A 141 -2.79 7.79 -21.71
C SER A 141 -4.26 7.79 -21.26
N PRO A 142 -4.76 8.82 -20.55
CA PRO A 142 -6.18 8.89 -20.16
C PRO A 142 -7.14 8.68 -21.34
N ARG A 143 -6.78 9.19 -22.53
CA ARG A 143 -7.55 8.97 -23.78
C ARG A 143 -7.56 7.49 -24.22
N MET A 144 -6.43 6.81 -24.08
CA MET A 144 -6.30 5.39 -24.41
C MET A 144 -6.96 4.49 -23.35
N ILE A 145 -6.84 4.81 -22.06
CA ILE A 145 -7.63 4.18 -20.99
C ILE A 145 -9.13 4.34 -21.28
N ALA A 146 -9.59 5.56 -21.63
CA ALA A 146 -10.97 5.79 -22.04
C ALA A 146 -11.38 4.96 -23.27
N LYS A 147 -10.47 4.73 -24.22
CA LYS A 147 -10.70 3.87 -25.38
C LYS A 147 -10.84 2.40 -24.97
N LEU A 148 -9.92 1.87 -24.17
CA LEU A 148 -9.94 0.48 -23.68
C LEU A 148 -11.18 0.18 -22.85
N ILE A 149 -11.61 1.14 -22.03
CA ILE A 149 -12.87 1.05 -21.28
C ILE A 149 -14.08 1.03 -22.22
N ARG A 150 -14.12 1.90 -23.24
CA ARG A 150 -15.20 1.93 -24.23
C ARG A 150 -15.27 0.65 -25.07
N GLN A 151 -14.13 0.02 -25.33
CA GLN A 151 -14.02 -1.23 -26.07
C GLN A 151 -14.31 -2.48 -25.21
N GLY A 152 -14.54 -2.33 -23.90
CA GLY A 152 -14.79 -3.45 -22.99
C GLY A 152 -13.53 -4.26 -22.63
N ILE A 153 -12.34 -3.84 -23.07
CA ILE A 153 -11.07 -4.54 -22.82
C ILE A 153 -10.61 -4.33 -21.37
N LEU A 154 -10.83 -3.15 -20.80
CA LEU A 154 -10.62 -2.87 -19.38
C LEU A 154 -11.98 -2.70 -18.71
N GLN A 155 -12.43 -3.77 -18.06
CA GLN A 155 -13.79 -3.87 -17.52
C GLN A 155 -13.86 -3.25 -16.12
N ASN A 156 -12.87 -3.53 -15.29
CA ASN A 156 -12.81 -3.01 -13.94
C ASN A 156 -11.37 -3.02 -13.40
N ALA A 157 -11.15 -2.32 -12.30
CA ALA A 157 -9.93 -2.43 -11.52
C ALA A 157 -10.21 -2.07 -10.07
N ARG A 158 -9.44 -2.64 -9.15
CA ARG A 158 -9.53 -2.39 -7.72
C ARG A 158 -8.15 -2.12 -7.15
N PHE A 159 -8.11 -1.20 -6.20
CA PHE A 159 -6.96 -0.99 -5.35
C PHE A 159 -7.41 -0.92 -3.89
N ALA A 160 -6.64 -1.50 -2.99
CA ALA A 160 -6.87 -1.42 -1.56
C ALA A 160 -5.55 -1.42 -0.77
N ALA A 161 -5.60 -0.87 0.44
CA ALA A 161 -4.49 -0.91 1.38
C ALA A 161 -5.01 -1.26 2.78
N ALA A 162 -4.27 -2.06 3.52
CA ALA A 162 -4.48 -2.32 4.93
C ALA A 162 -3.19 -2.03 5.69
N VAL A 163 -3.29 -1.32 6.80
CA VAL A 163 -2.20 -1.01 7.71
C VAL A 163 -2.51 -1.66 9.04
N LEU A 164 -1.60 -2.50 9.51
CA LEU A 164 -1.67 -3.20 10.78
C LEU A 164 -0.51 -2.73 11.65
N VAL A 165 -0.81 -2.17 12.82
CA VAL A 165 0.19 -1.75 13.79
C VAL A 165 -0.06 -2.50 15.08
N ARG A 166 0.90 -3.35 15.47
CA ARG A 166 0.87 -4.08 16.75
C ARG A 166 1.79 -3.37 17.74
N GLY A 167 1.35 -3.25 18.98
CA GLY A 167 2.14 -2.62 20.03
C GLY A 167 1.55 -2.75 21.41
N VAL A 168 2.10 -1.99 22.35
CA VAL A 168 1.77 -2.04 23.78
C VAL A 168 1.25 -0.70 24.25
N ARG A 169 0.23 -0.73 25.10
CA ARG A 169 -0.19 0.37 25.97
C ARG A 169 0.15 0.01 27.41
N HIS A 170 0.99 0.79 28.06
CA HIS A 170 1.36 0.58 29.45
C HIS A 170 0.21 1.01 30.35
N ASN A 171 -0.29 0.08 31.17
CA ASN A 171 -1.23 0.41 32.23
C ASN A 171 -0.62 0.12 33.59
N ARG A 172 -1.17 0.75 34.64
CA ARG A 172 -0.69 0.58 36.02
C ARG A 172 -0.76 -0.85 36.56
N LYS A 173 -1.59 -1.71 35.98
CA LYS A 173 -1.78 -3.10 36.42
C LYS A 173 -1.02 -4.06 35.52
N ASP A 174 -1.40 -4.10 34.25
CA ASP A 174 -0.80 -4.98 33.24
C ASP A 174 -0.72 -4.27 31.88
N ASP A 175 0.36 -4.54 31.15
CA ASP A 175 0.53 -4.07 29.78
C ASP A 175 -0.57 -4.62 28.86
N GLN A 176 -1.14 -3.76 28.03
CA GLN A 176 -2.16 -4.14 27.06
C GLN A 176 -1.55 -4.22 25.66
N TYR A 177 -1.57 -5.42 25.08
CA TYR A 177 -1.17 -5.64 23.69
C TYR A 177 -2.34 -5.31 22.76
N VAL A 178 -2.10 -4.46 21.76
CA VAL A 178 -3.14 -3.94 20.87
C VAL A 178 -2.71 -4.09 19.41
N LEU A 179 -3.63 -4.59 18.59
CA LEU A 179 -3.57 -4.50 17.14
C LEU A 179 -4.49 -3.38 16.67
N ILE A 180 -3.92 -2.38 16.00
CA ILE A 180 -4.64 -1.30 15.34
C ILE A 180 -4.62 -1.56 13.83
N ARG A 181 -5.79 -1.86 13.26
CA ARG A 181 -5.96 -2.12 11.83
C ARG A 181 -6.73 -0.99 11.15
N SER A 182 -6.17 -0.44 10.07
CA SER A 182 -6.84 0.52 9.20
C SER A 182 -6.93 -0.02 7.78
N ASP A 183 -8.14 -0.18 7.24
CA ASP A 183 -8.36 -0.61 5.85
C ASP A 183 -8.84 0.57 5.00
N CYS A 184 -8.32 0.66 3.78
CA CYS A 184 -8.63 1.70 2.80
C CYS A 184 -9.08 1.03 1.50
N MET A 185 -10.33 1.27 1.13
CA MET A 185 -10.93 0.82 -0.12
C MET A 185 -11.14 2.02 -1.05
N PHE A 186 -10.49 1.97 -2.20
CA PHE A 186 -10.52 3.06 -3.17
C PHE A 186 -11.65 2.84 -4.19
N PRO A 187 -12.17 3.92 -4.79
CA PRO A 187 -13.14 3.80 -5.88
C PRO A 187 -12.63 2.85 -6.95
N THR A 188 -13.47 1.89 -7.37
CA THR A 188 -13.14 1.01 -8.49
C THR A 188 -13.09 1.79 -9.80
N LEU A 189 -12.52 1.21 -10.84
CA LEU A 189 -12.51 1.83 -12.16
C LEU A 189 -13.93 2.19 -12.62
N TYR A 190 -14.87 1.29 -12.39
CA TYR A 190 -16.28 1.51 -12.69
C TYR A 190 -16.85 2.71 -11.94
N GLN A 191 -16.59 2.82 -10.62
CA GLN A 191 -17.06 3.94 -9.80
C GLN A 191 -16.42 5.28 -10.23
N ILE A 192 -15.12 5.28 -10.56
CA ILE A 192 -14.42 6.45 -11.08
C ILE A 192 -15.03 6.92 -12.41
N ARG A 193 -15.36 5.96 -13.29
CA ARG A 193 -16.03 6.26 -14.56
C ARG A 193 -17.42 6.85 -14.36
N GLN A 194 -18.20 6.37 -13.39
CA GLN A 194 -19.51 6.95 -13.07
C GLN A 194 -19.42 8.42 -12.65
N GLN A 195 -18.25 8.86 -12.16
CA GLN A 195 -17.95 10.26 -11.84
C GLN A 195 -17.47 11.08 -13.06
N GLY A 196 -17.51 10.51 -14.27
CA GLY A 196 -17.05 11.18 -15.50
C GLY A 196 -15.53 11.22 -15.66
N ARG A 197 -14.77 10.42 -14.90
CA ARG A 197 -13.30 10.40 -14.92
C ARG A 197 -12.77 9.16 -15.65
N PHE A 198 -11.70 9.34 -16.42
CA PHE A 198 -11.06 8.27 -17.20
C PHE A 198 -9.65 8.01 -16.71
N THR A 199 -9.53 7.38 -15.54
CA THR A 199 -8.25 7.08 -14.89
C THR A 199 -8.34 5.77 -14.11
N THR A 200 -7.21 5.11 -13.86
CA THR A 200 -7.16 3.87 -13.06
C THR A 200 -7.35 4.17 -11.57
N PRO A 201 -7.80 3.19 -10.75
CA PRO A 201 -7.91 3.36 -9.30
C PRO A 201 -6.61 3.81 -8.64
N VAL A 202 -5.49 3.22 -9.04
CA VAL A 202 -4.15 3.58 -8.55
C VAL A 202 -3.82 5.03 -8.87
N ALA A 203 -4.00 5.47 -10.12
CA ALA A 203 -3.69 6.83 -10.54
C ALA A 203 -4.64 7.84 -9.89
N TYR A 204 -5.94 7.53 -9.80
CA TYR A 204 -6.92 8.34 -9.09
C TYR A 204 -6.50 8.55 -7.63
N ALA A 205 -6.21 7.47 -6.93
CA ALA A 205 -5.90 7.52 -5.51
C ALA A 205 -4.55 8.21 -5.24
N THR A 206 -3.55 8.00 -6.11
CA THR A 206 -2.27 8.70 -6.03
C THR A 206 -2.45 10.20 -6.22
N ALA A 207 -3.13 10.62 -7.29
CA ALA A 207 -3.37 12.04 -7.58
C ALA A 207 -4.23 12.71 -6.48
N HIS A 208 -5.26 12.01 -6.01
CA HIS A 208 -6.15 12.53 -4.97
C HIS A 208 -5.40 12.74 -3.64
N VAL A 209 -4.63 11.74 -3.20
CA VAL A 209 -3.82 11.86 -1.98
C VAL A 209 -2.76 12.96 -2.16
N ALA A 210 -2.05 13.00 -3.29
CA ALA A 210 -1.06 14.04 -3.56
C ALA A 210 -1.65 15.46 -3.52
N ALA A 211 -2.84 15.67 -4.10
CA ALA A 211 -3.53 16.95 -4.06
C ALA A 211 -3.87 17.38 -2.62
N LEU A 212 -4.23 16.44 -1.75
CA LEU A 212 -4.49 16.73 -0.33
C LEU A 212 -3.21 17.07 0.43
N PHE A 213 -2.10 16.37 0.15
CA PHE A 213 -0.80 16.75 0.69
C PHE A 213 -0.44 18.18 0.27
N ILE A 214 -0.56 18.53 -1.01
CA ILE A 214 -0.28 19.89 -1.51
C ILE A 214 -1.20 20.92 -0.85
N LYS A 215 -2.50 20.62 -0.72
CA LYS A 215 -3.49 21.53 -0.15
C LYS A 215 -3.19 21.87 1.31
N PHE A 216 -2.79 20.89 2.10
CA PHE A 216 -2.59 21.03 3.54
C PHE A 216 -1.12 21.18 3.94
N PHE A 217 -0.19 21.19 2.97
CA PHE A 217 1.23 21.33 3.26
C PHE A 217 1.50 22.69 3.92
N PRO A 218 2.11 22.72 5.12
CA PRO A 218 2.48 23.95 5.81
C PRO A 218 3.61 24.64 5.04
N ARG A 219 3.32 25.81 4.44
CA ARG A 219 4.24 26.49 3.52
C ARG A 219 5.43 27.14 4.22
N GLU A 220 5.31 27.34 5.52
CA GLU A 220 6.31 27.90 6.40
C GLU A 220 7.37 26.88 6.85
N LEU A 221 7.14 25.56 6.66
CA LEU A 221 8.13 24.55 7.00
C LEU A 221 9.27 24.52 5.97
N ALA A 222 10.49 24.73 6.45
CA ALA A 222 11.71 24.53 5.68
C ALA A 222 12.29 23.13 5.92
N GLY A 223 12.68 22.43 4.84
CA GLY A 223 13.36 21.14 4.92
C GLY A 223 12.71 20.05 4.06
N VAL A 224 13.17 18.81 4.26
CA VAL A 224 12.66 17.62 3.58
C VAL A 224 11.91 16.77 4.59
N PHE A 225 10.64 16.50 4.32
CA PHE A 225 9.74 15.81 5.24
C PHE A 225 9.19 14.53 4.62
N ALA A 226 9.33 13.42 5.33
CA ALA A 226 8.52 12.24 5.10
C ALA A 226 7.08 12.50 5.60
N PRO A 227 6.06 11.80 5.07
CA PRO A 227 4.67 12.03 5.47
C PRO A 227 4.41 11.92 6.99
N GLU A 228 5.06 10.98 7.66
CA GLU A 228 4.96 10.75 9.10
C GLU A 228 5.59 11.86 9.96
N MET A 229 6.46 12.69 9.37
CA MET A 229 7.10 13.82 10.03
C MET A 229 6.22 15.08 10.04
N LEU A 230 5.21 15.15 9.17
CA LEU A 230 4.35 16.34 9.07
C LEU A 230 3.65 16.60 10.41
N PRO A 231 3.36 17.86 10.78
CA PRO A 231 2.67 18.18 12.03
C PRO A 231 1.36 17.42 12.20
N ALA A 232 1.01 17.08 13.45
CA ALA A 232 -0.17 16.26 13.73
C ALA A 232 -1.47 16.86 13.16
N GLU A 233 -1.61 18.19 13.20
CA GLU A 233 -2.75 18.88 12.61
C GLU A 233 -2.81 18.71 11.08
N THR A 234 -1.69 18.91 10.38
CA THR A 234 -1.57 18.66 8.94
C THR A 234 -1.95 17.22 8.58
N ARG A 235 -1.41 16.23 9.32
CA ARG A 235 -1.72 14.82 9.08
C ARG A 235 -3.22 14.54 9.26
N ARG A 236 -3.83 15.08 10.32
CA ARG A 236 -5.28 14.96 10.57
C ARG A 236 -6.11 15.60 9.46
N ALA A 237 -5.72 16.78 8.98
CA ALA A 237 -6.41 17.47 7.89
C ALA A 237 -6.36 16.67 6.59
N ILE A 238 -5.19 16.10 6.24
CA ILE A 238 -5.04 15.22 5.07
C ILE A 238 -5.92 13.98 5.22
N LEU A 239 -5.87 13.27 6.34
CA LEU A 239 -6.69 12.07 6.59
C LEU A 239 -8.19 12.38 6.53
N ALA A 240 -8.63 13.52 7.07
CA ALA A 240 -10.01 13.98 6.98
C ALA A 240 -10.42 14.26 5.53
N GLY A 241 -9.54 14.89 4.75
CA GLY A 241 -9.74 15.12 3.32
C GLY A 241 -9.89 13.82 2.53
N ILE A 242 -9.07 12.81 2.83
CA ILE A 242 -9.12 11.49 2.17
C ILE A 242 -10.46 10.81 2.45
N ARG A 243 -10.91 10.80 3.71
CA ARG A 243 -12.21 10.22 4.11
C ARG A 243 -13.39 10.90 3.40
N ASN A 244 -13.31 12.21 3.18
CA ASN A 244 -14.34 12.97 2.47
C ASN A 244 -14.24 12.84 0.93
N GLY A 245 -13.14 12.28 0.41
CA GLY A 245 -12.81 12.20 -1.02
C GLY A 245 -13.29 10.93 -1.74
N GLY A 246 -14.21 10.17 -1.13
CA GLY A 246 -14.74 8.92 -1.69
C GLY A 246 -13.88 7.68 -1.44
N ILE A 247 -12.83 7.79 -0.64
CA ILE A 247 -12.02 6.66 -0.18
C ILE A 247 -12.65 6.13 1.11
N ARG A 248 -13.12 4.88 1.09
CA ARG A 248 -13.73 4.25 2.26
C ARG A 248 -12.62 3.78 3.19
N MET A 249 -12.63 4.30 4.42
CA MET A 249 -11.64 3.97 5.43
C MET A 249 -12.33 3.39 6.66
N THR A 250 -11.87 2.24 7.12
CA THR A 250 -12.30 1.65 8.39
C THR A 250 -11.12 1.56 9.33
N HIS A 251 -11.39 1.68 10.62
CA HIS A 251 -10.39 1.62 11.68
C HIS A 251 -10.93 0.73 12.79
N LYS A 252 -10.12 -0.24 13.21
CA LYS A 252 -10.49 -1.20 14.26
C LYS A 252 -9.29 -1.38 15.19
N GLU A 253 -9.54 -1.21 16.48
CA GLU A 253 -8.61 -1.61 17.53
C GLU A 253 -9.04 -2.97 18.07
N THR A 254 -8.08 -3.84 18.37
CA THR A 254 -8.32 -5.17 18.96
C THR A 254 -7.28 -5.41 20.04
N VAL A 255 -7.75 -5.68 21.26
CA VAL A 255 -6.87 -6.08 22.37
C VAL A 255 -6.52 -7.56 22.19
N LEU A 256 -5.23 -7.87 22.16
CA LEU A 256 -4.70 -9.22 21.96
C LEU A 256 -4.57 -9.92 23.31
N LYS A 257 -4.99 -11.19 23.39
CA LYS A 257 -4.85 -12.02 24.60
C LYS A 257 -3.61 -12.91 24.46
N ASN A 258 -2.49 -12.49 25.04
CA ASN A 258 -1.19 -13.19 25.04
C ASN A 258 -0.57 -13.44 23.64
N ILE A 259 0.77 -13.42 23.61
CA ILE A 259 1.59 -13.39 22.37
C ILE A 259 1.62 -14.74 21.63
N SER A 260 1.08 -15.83 22.19
CA SER A 260 1.40 -17.20 21.76
C SER A 260 0.41 -17.90 20.82
N GLU A 261 -0.80 -17.40 20.58
CA GLU A 261 -1.83 -18.17 19.85
C GLU A 261 -2.31 -17.53 18.52
N ASP A 262 -2.04 -16.24 18.30
CA ASP A 262 -2.63 -15.49 17.17
C ASP A 262 -1.78 -15.48 15.87
N ASP A 263 -0.66 -16.20 15.83
CA ASP A 263 0.16 -16.30 14.61
C ASP A 263 -0.39 -17.34 13.60
N GLU A 264 -1.46 -18.08 13.93
CA GLU A 264 -2.05 -19.08 13.04
C GLU A 264 -3.37 -18.66 12.34
N GLU A 265 -3.99 -17.54 12.70
CA GLU A 265 -5.26 -17.10 12.10
C GLU A 265 -5.25 -15.67 11.53
N PHE A 266 -4.41 -15.39 10.52
CA PHE A 266 -4.60 -14.21 9.65
C PHE A 266 -4.28 -14.48 8.18
#